data_AF-A0A451A1G6-F1
#
_entry.id   AF-A0A451A1G6-F1
#
_cell.length_a   1.000
_cell.length_b   1.000
_cell.length_c   1.000
_cell.angle_alpha   90.00
_cell.angle_beta   90.00
_cell.angle_gamma   90.00
#
_symmetry.space_group_name_H-M   'P 1'
#
loop_
_entity.id
_entity.type
_entity.pdbx_description
1 polymer ?
#
loop_
_entity_poly.entity_id
_entity_poly.type
_entity_poly.pdbx_seq_one_letter_code
_entity_poly.pdbx_strand_id
1 'polypeptide(L)' 'MRQEASKGDPLLLVAGTGHVLGRWCITNIEESQDTFLKNGVPHKVEFRLQLTRYGEDD' A
#
# COMPACT_ATOMS: atom_id res chain seq x y z
N MET A 1 3.27 2.94 4.72
CA MET A 1 2.39 2.85 3.53
C MET A 1 2.45 4.12 2.71
N ARG A 2 1.87 5.25 3.18
CA ARG A 2 1.88 6.53 2.44
C ARG A 2 3.30 7.00 2.06
N GLN A 3 4.22 6.96 3.02
CA GLN A 3 5.62 7.35 2.79
C GLN A 3 6.29 6.54 1.68
N GLU A 4 6.06 5.23 1.62
CA GLU A 4 6.65 4.37 0.58
C GLU A 4 6.01 4.64 -0.78
N ALA A 5 4.69 4.82 -0.83
CA ALA A 5 4.02 5.17 -2.09
C ALA A 5 4.43 6.54 -2.62
N SER A 6 4.73 7.50 -1.73
CA SER A 6 5.23 8.81 -2.12
C SER A 6 6.63 8.78 -2.77
N LYS A 7 7.40 7.69 -2.60
CA LYS A 7 8.69 7.53 -3.28
C LYS A 7 8.53 7.17 -4.76
N GLY A 8 7.42 6.52 -5.12
CA GLY A 8 7.20 6.00 -6.48
C GLY A 8 8.03 4.77 -6.83
N ASP A 9 8.85 4.28 -5.89
CA ASP A 9 9.74 3.14 -6.10
C ASP A 9 8.93 1.82 -6.17
N PRO A 10 9.36 0.87 -7.02
CA PRO A 10 8.81 -0.47 -7.04
C PRO A 10 9.11 -1.24 -5.75
N LEU A 11 8.08 -1.87 -5.18
CA LEU A 11 8.15 -2.69 -3.97
C LEU A 11 7.94 -4.17 -4.29
N LEU A 12 8.53 -5.05 -3.48
CA LEU A 12 8.30 -6.49 -3.61
C LEU A 12 6.92 -6.86 -3.05
N LEU A 13 6.06 -7.45 -3.88
CA LEU A 13 4.80 -8.01 -3.41
C LEU A 13 5.00 -9.46 -2.99
N VAL A 14 4.78 -9.75 -1.72
CA VAL A 14 4.92 -11.11 -1.16
C VAL A 14 3.58 -11.55 -0.60
N ALA A 15 3.12 -12.73 -1.01
CA ALA A 15 1.90 -13.34 -0.49
C ALA A 15 2.09 -13.76 0.97
N GLY A 16 0.98 -13.90 1.72
CA GLY A 16 1.03 -14.41 3.10
C GLY A 16 1.61 -15.83 3.25
N THR A 17 1.73 -16.56 2.14
CA THR A 17 2.41 -17.87 2.04
C THR A 17 3.93 -17.77 1.90
N GLY A 18 4.48 -16.56 1.71
CA GLY A 18 5.89 -16.32 1.41
C GLY A 18 6.23 -16.33 -0.09
N HIS A 19 5.27 -16.58 -0.98
CA HIS A 19 5.52 -16.55 -2.43
C HIS A 19 5.76 -15.12 -2.92
N VAL A 20 6.83 -14.91 -3.67
CA VAL A 20 7.19 -13.61 -4.26
C VAL A 20 6.45 -13.41 -5.58
N LEU A 21 5.60 -12.39 -5.66
CA LEU A 21 4.78 -12.06 -6.82
C LEU A 21 5.43 -11.00 -7.74
N GLY A 22 6.70 -10.68 -7.50
CA GLY A 22 7.47 -9.72 -8.27
C GLY A 22 7.44 -8.29 -7.71
N ARG A 23 7.92 -7.34 -8.51
CA ARG A 23 7.98 -5.91 -8.18
C ARG A 23 6.73 -5.17 -8.67
N TRP A 24 6.19 -4.30 -7.84
CA TRP A 24 4.95 -3.57 -8.09
C TRP A 24 5.09 -2.12 -7.63
N CYS A 25 4.59 -1.19 -8.44
CA CYS A 25 4.50 0.22 -8.08
C CYS A 25 3.10 0.55 -7.59
N ILE A 26 3.02 1.36 -6.53
CA ILE A 26 1.75 1.91 -6.05
C ILE A 26 1.41 3.13 -6.90
N THR A 27 0.27 3.11 -7.60
CA THR A 27 -0.16 4.20 -8.48
C THR A 27 -1.20 5.11 -7.82
N ASN A 28 -1.98 4.58 -6.88
CA ASN A 28 -2.95 5.36 -6.11
C ASN A 28 -3.14 4.77 -4.71
N ILE A 29 -3.39 5.66 -3.74
CA ILE A 29 -3.79 5.32 -2.37
C ILE A 29 -5.00 6.16 -1.98
N GLU A 30 -6.07 5.47 -1.62
CA GLU A 30 -7.22 6.07 -0.92
C GLU A 30 -7.23 5.53 0.51
N GLU A 31 -7.46 6.39 1.49
CA GLU A 31 -7.58 6.00 2.89
C GLU A 31 -8.72 6.78 3.54
N SER A 32 -9.60 6.05 4.23
CA SER A 32 -10.66 6.58 5.09
C SER A 32 -10.41 6.17 6.53
N GLN A 33 -10.70 7.07 7.46
CA GLN A 33 -10.54 6.84 8.89
C GLN A 33 -11.89 7.02 9.58
N ASP A 34 -12.27 6.02 10.36
CA ASP A 34 -13.56 5.95 11.04
C ASP A 34 -13.42 5.44 12.48
N THR A 35 -14.50 5.59 13.25
CA THR A 35 -14.61 5.13 14.64
C THR A 35 -13.46 5.68 15.49
N PHE A 36 -13.48 6.97 15.78
CA PHE A 36 -12.40 7.61 16.54
C PHE A 36 -12.52 7.33 18.04
N LEU A 37 -11.39 7.06 18.68
CA LEU A 37 -11.24 7.08 20.14
C LEU A 37 -11.43 8.50 20.67
N LYS A 38 -11.61 8.63 21.99
CA LYS A 38 -11.78 9.92 22.67
C LYS A 38 -10.63 10.91 22.45
N ASN A 39 -9.44 10.42 22.10
CA ASN A 39 -8.25 11.21 21.79
C ASN A 39 -8.06 11.48 20.29
N GLY A 40 -9.05 11.17 19.45
CA GLY A 40 -9.00 11.42 17.99
C GLY A 40 -8.18 10.40 17.20
N VAL A 41 -7.72 9.31 17.83
CA VAL A 41 -7.06 8.22 17.10
C VAL A 41 -8.12 7.33 16.43
N PRO A 42 -8.01 7.02 15.13
CA PRO A 42 -8.98 6.14 14.47
C PRO A 42 -8.84 4.70 14.98
N HIS A 43 -9.95 4.05 15.33
CA HIS A 43 -9.98 2.59 15.55
C HIS A 43 -10.07 1.81 14.24
N LYS A 44 -10.65 2.40 13.19
CA LYS A 44 -10.75 1.77 11.87
C LYS A 44 -10.05 2.66 10.86
N VAL A 45 -9.09 2.09 10.14
CA VAL A 45 -8.47 2.70 8.96
C VAL A 45 -8.73 1.77 7.79
N GLU A 46 -9.53 2.24 6.84
CA GLU A 46 -9.81 1.55 5.59
C GLU A 46 -8.93 2.15 4.50
N PHE A 47 -8.33 1.31 3.67
CA PHE A 47 -7.50 1.78 2.57
C PHE A 47 -7.72 0.96 1.31
N ARG A 48 -7.52 1.61 0.17
CA ARG A 48 -7.52 0.99 -1.15
C ARG A 48 -6.24 1.35 -1.87
N LEU A 49 -5.55 0.34 -2.37
CA LEU A 49 -4.36 0.48 -3.19
C LEU A 49 -4.67 0.14 -4.65
N GLN A 50 -4.13 0.94 -5.57
CA GLN A 50 -4.00 0.53 -6.96
C GLN A 50 -2.52 0.25 -7.23
N LEU A 51 -2.26 -0.92 -7.81
CA LEU A 51 -0.92 -1.39 -8.09
C LEU A 51 -0.78 -1.64 -9.59
N THR A 52 0.39 -1.31 -10.13
CA THR A 52 0.80 -1.76 -11.47
C THR A 52 2.06 -2.61 -11.34
N ARG A 53 2.17 -3.65 -12.17
CA ARG A 53 3.37 -4.49 -12.18
C ARG A 53 4.52 -3.65 -12.69
N TYR A 54 5.62 -3.61 -11.94
CA TYR A 54 6.86 -3.04 -12.44
C TYR A 54 7.42 -4.02 -13.48
N GLY A 55 7.74 -3.52 -14.67
CA GLY A 55 8.37 -4.32 -15.73
C GLY A 55 9.75 -4.82 -15.33
N GLU A 56 10.39 -5.56 -16.23
CA GLU A 56 11.84 -5.73 -16.14
C GLU A 56 12.47 -4.44 -16.70
N ASP A 57 13.46 -3.91 -15.99
CA ASP A 57 14.30 -2.84 -16.52
C ASP A 57 15.19 -3.49 -17.61
N ASP A 58 14.88 -3.26 -18.89
CA ASP A 58 15.76 -3.61 -20.02
C ASP A 58 17.02 -2.72 -20.05
#